data_AF-A0A4Y9RM28-F1
#
_entry.id   AF-A0A4Y9RM28-F1
#
_cell.length_a   1.000
_cell.length_b   1.000
_cell.length_c   1.000
_cell.angle_alpha   90.00
_cell.angle_beta   90.00
_cell.angle_gamma   90.00
#
_symmetry.space_group_name_H-M   'P 1'
#
loop_
_entity.id
_entity.type
_entity.pdbx_description
1 polymer ?
#
loop_
_entity_poly.entity_id
_entity_poly.type
_entity_poly.pdbx_seq_one_letter_code
_entity_poly.pdbx_strand_id
1 'polypeptide(L)'
;MEHDVIDALVSPEGRLDILSKSEVNKLRDTSKGGLFNIFRNCSLAVLNSGNAVDDGKELLERYKSFDISILQRERGIKLDIKGAPARAFVDGVMIKGIHEHLFSVLRDVVYISDEITGNPRFDLNTSPGVTDAVFHILRNAGVLKPMTNPNLVVCWGGHSISREEYDYTKQVGYELGLRMLDICTGCGPGAMKGPMKGAAIAHAKQRFRNGRYLGFSEPGIIAAEAPNP
;
A
#
# COMPACT_ATOMS: atom_id res chain seq x y z
N MET A 1 -17.90 -19.56 -10.38
CA MET A 1 -16.87 -19.14 -11.37
C MET A 1 -15.54 -19.42 -10.72
N GLU A 2 -14.72 -20.27 -11.32
CA GLU A 2 -13.31 -20.34 -10.92
C GLU A 2 -12.67 -18.99 -11.27
N HIS A 3 -12.02 -18.36 -10.30
CA HIS A 3 -11.27 -17.13 -10.54
C HIS A 3 -9.84 -17.54 -10.86
N ASP A 4 -9.28 -16.97 -11.93
CA ASP A 4 -7.90 -17.25 -12.30
C ASP A 4 -6.95 -16.79 -11.19
N VAL A 5 -6.11 -17.72 -10.75
CA VAL A 5 -5.12 -17.51 -9.70
C VAL A 5 -3.73 -17.92 -10.14
N ILE A 6 -2.72 -17.27 -9.58
CA ILE A 6 -1.31 -17.50 -9.87
C ILE A 6 -0.55 -17.69 -8.56
N ASP A 7 0.31 -18.71 -8.54
CA ASP A 7 1.33 -18.87 -7.51
C ASP A 7 2.58 -18.10 -7.91
N ALA A 8 3.22 -17.43 -6.95
CA ALA A 8 4.40 -16.62 -7.22
C ALA A 8 5.39 -16.63 -6.07
N LEU A 9 6.69 -16.60 -6.41
CA LEU A 9 7.76 -16.39 -5.46
C LEU A 9 8.41 -15.04 -5.73
N VAL A 10 8.21 -14.09 -4.82
CA VAL A 10 8.58 -12.69 -5.02
C VAL A 10 9.72 -12.31 -4.08
N SER A 11 10.76 -11.66 -4.60
CA SER A 11 11.86 -11.10 -3.82
C SER A 11 11.75 -9.59 -3.75
N PRO A 12 12.12 -8.95 -2.63
CA PRO A 12 12.09 -7.50 -2.52
C PRO A 12 13.03 -6.85 -3.54
N GLU A 13 12.61 -5.72 -4.10
CA GLU A 13 13.43 -4.88 -4.95
C GLU A 13 14.03 -3.76 -4.08
N GLY A 14 15.36 -3.65 -4.07
CA GLY A 14 16.07 -2.62 -3.31
C GLY A 14 16.39 -2.98 -1.86
N ARG A 15 16.54 -1.95 -1.02
CA ARG A 15 16.90 -2.09 0.41
C ARG A 15 15.64 -2.26 1.24
N LEU A 16 15.16 -3.50 1.30
CA LEU A 16 14.36 -3.88 2.45
C LEU A 16 15.34 -4.24 3.56
N ASP A 17 15.14 -3.65 4.74
CA ASP A 17 15.97 -3.98 5.90
C ASP A 17 15.89 -5.50 6.15
N ILE A 18 17.03 -6.09 6.45
CA ILE A 18 17.15 -7.53 6.67
C ILE A 18 16.29 -7.86 7.90
N LEU A 19 15.16 -8.55 7.68
CA LEU A 19 14.33 -9.01 8.78
C LEU A 19 15.09 -10.02 9.65
N SER A 20 15.07 -9.77 10.95
CA SER A 20 15.54 -10.68 11.99
C SER A 20 14.65 -11.93 12.06
N LYS A 21 15.19 -12.99 12.66
CA LYS A 21 14.40 -14.22 12.91
C LYS A 21 13.18 -13.96 13.80
N SER A 22 13.28 -13.03 14.74
CA SER A 22 12.17 -12.65 15.63
C SER A 22 11.02 -11.99 14.88
N GLU A 23 11.31 -11.04 13.98
CA GLU A 23 10.29 -10.39 13.15
C GLU A 23 9.58 -11.40 12.23
N VAL A 24 10.35 -12.29 11.60
CA VAL A 24 9.78 -13.36 10.76
C VAL A 24 8.91 -14.31 11.60
N ASN A 25 9.33 -14.67 12.81
CA ASN A 25 8.55 -15.57 13.67
C ASN A 25 7.24 -14.94 14.14
N LYS A 26 7.21 -13.63 14.45
CA LYS A 26 5.97 -12.91 14.77
C LYS A 26 4.97 -12.93 13.61
N LEU A 27 5.46 -12.82 12.37
CA LEU A 27 4.62 -12.92 11.18
C LEU A 27 4.15 -14.33 10.88
N ARG A 28 4.85 -15.36 11.36
CA ARG A 28 4.44 -16.78 11.24
C ARG A 28 3.47 -17.21 12.33
N ASP A 29 3.20 -16.37 13.32
CA ASP A 29 2.23 -16.68 14.37
C ASP A 29 0.80 -16.62 13.78
N THR A 30 0.26 -17.81 13.51
CA THR A 30 -1.10 -18.02 12.98
C THR A 30 -2.16 -18.11 14.08
N SER A 31 -1.85 -17.71 15.32
CA SER A 31 -2.86 -17.63 16.38
C SER A 31 -4.03 -16.72 15.94
N LYS A 32 -5.26 -17.10 16.32
CA LYS A 32 -6.48 -16.41 15.88
C LYS A 32 -6.43 -14.92 16.30
N GLY A 33 -6.25 -14.04 15.32
CA GLY A 33 -6.16 -12.58 15.51
C GLY A 33 -4.75 -11.99 15.36
N GLY A 34 -3.75 -12.81 15.02
CA GLY A 34 -2.34 -12.41 14.93
C GLY A 34 -1.97 -11.52 13.73
N LEU A 35 -0.76 -10.97 13.82
CA LEU A 35 -0.09 -10.13 12.81
C LEU A 35 -0.13 -10.73 11.40
N PHE A 36 -0.10 -12.06 11.32
CA PHE A 36 -0.24 -12.81 10.08
C PHE A 36 -1.53 -12.49 9.32
N ASN A 37 -2.68 -12.44 10.00
CA ASN A 37 -3.96 -12.19 9.34
C ASN A 37 -4.04 -10.77 8.78
N ILE A 38 -3.47 -9.79 9.50
CA ILE A 38 -3.35 -8.40 9.02
C ILE A 38 -2.47 -8.39 7.78
N PHE A 39 -1.28 -9.00 7.84
CA PHE A 39 -0.37 -9.07 6.71
C PHE A 39 -1.00 -9.75 5.49
N ARG A 40 -1.66 -10.90 5.67
CA ARG A 40 -2.35 -11.65 4.63
C ARG A 40 -3.46 -10.82 3.99
N ASN A 41 -4.34 -10.23 4.78
CA ASN A 41 -5.51 -9.51 4.27
C ASN A 41 -5.10 -8.23 3.54
N CYS A 42 -4.14 -7.47 4.09
CA CYS A 42 -3.58 -6.29 3.42
C CYS A 42 -2.87 -6.67 2.11
N SER A 43 -2.12 -7.77 2.09
CA SER A 43 -1.45 -8.25 0.87
C SER A 43 -2.46 -8.69 -0.21
N LEU A 44 -3.54 -9.36 0.18
CA LEU A 44 -4.62 -9.73 -0.74
C LEU A 44 -5.32 -8.48 -1.31
N ALA A 45 -5.54 -7.46 -0.48
CA ALA A 45 -6.09 -6.18 -0.92
C ALA A 45 -5.22 -5.53 -2.01
N VAL A 46 -3.90 -5.45 -1.78
CA VAL A 46 -2.92 -4.95 -2.74
C VAL A 46 -2.90 -5.76 -4.04
N LEU A 47 -2.97 -7.09 -3.96
CA LEU A 47 -3.02 -7.95 -5.15
C LEU A 47 -4.34 -7.83 -5.92
N ASN A 48 -5.41 -7.43 -5.24
CA ASN A 48 -6.72 -7.20 -5.84
C ASN A 48 -6.90 -5.76 -6.36
N SER A 49 -5.87 -4.91 -6.30
CA SER A 49 -5.92 -3.54 -6.81
C SER A 49 -6.43 -3.46 -8.25
N GLY A 50 -7.26 -2.45 -8.52
CA GLY A 50 -7.89 -2.26 -9.83
C GLY A 50 -9.19 -3.05 -10.05
N ASN A 51 -9.66 -3.82 -9.07
CA ASN A 51 -11.04 -4.34 -9.09
C ASN A 51 -12.06 -3.26 -8.74
N ALA A 52 -13.30 -3.45 -9.18
CA ALA A 52 -14.47 -2.69 -8.74
C ALA A 52 -15.21 -3.39 -7.58
N VAL A 53 -14.51 -4.19 -6.77
CA VAL A 53 -15.11 -4.83 -5.60
C VAL A 53 -14.97 -3.86 -4.44
N ASP A 54 -16.08 -3.22 -4.09
CA ASP A 54 -16.16 -2.23 -3.02
C ASP A 54 -16.41 -2.90 -1.64
N ASP A 55 -16.50 -4.23 -1.58
CA ASP A 55 -16.69 -5.00 -0.34
C ASP A 55 -15.47 -5.89 -0.03
N GLY A 56 -14.73 -5.50 1.02
CA GLY A 56 -13.59 -6.27 1.52
C GLY A 56 -13.95 -7.69 1.97
N LYS A 57 -15.16 -7.94 2.46
CA LYS A 57 -15.62 -9.28 2.85
C LYS A 57 -15.83 -10.16 1.62
N GLU A 58 -16.42 -9.62 0.57
CA GLU A 58 -16.56 -10.32 -0.70
C GLU A 58 -15.19 -10.71 -1.26
N LEU A 59 -14.20 -9.81 -1.16
CA LEU A 59 -12.82 -10.10 -1.56
C LEU A 59 -12.23 -11.29 -0.80
N LEU A 60 -12.34 -11.30 0.53
CA LEU A 60 -11.81 -12.39 1.36
C LEU A 60 -12.50 -13.73 1.09
N GLU A 61 -13.82 -13.71 0.86
CA GLU A 61 -14.60 -14.89 0.52
C GLU A 61 -14.27 -15.43 -0.87
N ARG A 62 -13.96 -14.54 -1.82
CA ARG A 62 -13.59 -14.90 -3.18
C ARG A 62 -12.25 -15.63 -3.24
N TYR A 63 -11.27 -15.19 -2.44
CA TYR A 63 -9.93 -15.76 -2.41
C TYR A 63 -9.64 -16.43 -1.04
N LYS A 64 -10.51 -17.36 -0.64
CA LYS A 64 -10.31 -18.15 0.59
C LYS A 64 -9.02 -18.97 0.57
N SER A 65 -8.64 -19.48 -0.61
CA SER A 65 -7.41 -20.25 -0.81
C SER A 65 -6.14 -19.40 -0.89
N PHE A 66 -6.27 -18.06 -0.92
CA PHE A 66 -5.11 -17.19 -0.93
C PHE A 66 -4.29 -17.39 0.33
N ASP A 67 -2.98 -17.52 0.18
CA ASP A 67 -2.05 -17.56 1.28
C ASP A 67 -0.75 -16.86 0.92
N ILE A 68 -0.07 -16.33 1.94
CA ILE A 68 1.21 -15.65 1.78
C ILE A 68 2.11 -15.96 2.96
N SER A 69 3.32 -16.45 2.67
CA SER A 69 4.30 -16.80 3.69
C SER A 69 5.65 -16.18 3.40
N ILE A 70 6.45 -16.00 4.46
CA ILE A 70 7.78 -15.41 4.37
C ILE A 70 8.81 -16.55 4.43
N LEU A 71 9.58 -16.68 3.36
CA LEU A 71 10.70 -17.62 3.26
C LEU A 71 12.02 -16.90 3.51
N GLN A 72 12.71 -17.27 4.59
CA GLN A 72 14.07 -16.80 4.82
C GLN A 72 15.05 -17.59 3.92
N ARG A 73 15.94 -16.87 3.26
CA ARG A 73 17.01 -17.38 2.39
C ARG A 73 18.32 -16.67 2.74
N GLU A 74 19.45 -17.20 2.29
CA GLU A 74 20.78 -16.64 2.58
C GLU A 74 20.93 -15.17 2.16
N ARG A 75 20.24 -14.76 1.08
CA ARG A 75 20.30 -13.40 0.51
C ARG A 75 19.13 -12.50 0.95
N GLY A 76 18.41 -12.87 2.01
CA GLY A 76 17.27 -12.10 2.53
C GLY A 76 15.96 -12.89 2.49
N ILE A 77 14.84 -12.17 2.43
CA ILE A 77 13.50 -12.75 2.46
C ILE A 77 12.91 -12.94 1.07
N LYS A 78 11.98 -13.88 0.94
CA LYS A 78 11.07 -14.00 -0.20
C LYS A 78 9.64 -14.15 0.30
N LEU A 79 8.67 -13.64 -0.46
CA LEU A 79 7.26 -13.91 -0.27
C LEU A 79 6.87 -15.09 -1.15
N ASP A 80 6.42 -16.19 -0.55
CA ASP A 80 5.78 -17.30 -1.25
C ASP A 80 4.28 -17.09 -1.21
N ILE A 81 3.70 -16.83 -2.37
CA ILE A 81 2.33 -16.42 -2.56
C ILE A 81 1.58 -17.55 -3.26
N LYS A 82 0.46 -17.97 -2.68
CA LYS A 82 -0.42 -19.02 -3.18
C LYS A 82 -1.77 -18.45 -3.54
N GLY A 83 -2.27 -18.81 -4.72
CA GLY A 83 -3.62 -18.44 -5.14
C GLY A 83 -3.86 -16.92 -5.28
N ALA A 84 -2.88 -16.15 -5.74
CA ALA A 84 -3.04 -14.70 -5.92
C ALA A 84 -3.97 -14.38 -7.11
N PRO A 85 -4.75 -13.27 -7.05
CA PRO A 85 -5.50 -12.77 -8.20
C PRO A 85 -4.63 -12.65 -9.47
N ALA A 86 -4.97 -13.37 -10.55
CA ALA A 86 -4.15 -13.40 -11.77
C ALA A 86 -3.96 -12.01 -12.40
N ARG A 87 -4.89 -11.07 -12.18
CA ARG A 87 -4.78 -9.69 -12.70
C ARG A 87 -3.65 -8.86 -12.11
N ALA A 88 -3.07 -9.30 -10.99
CA ALA A 88 -1.87 -8.67 -10.44
C ALA A 88 -0.63 -8.91 -11.33
N PHE A 89 -0.76 -9.75 -12.35
CA PHE A 89 0.29 -10.17 -13.25
C PHE A 89 -0.03 -9.77 -14.71
N VAL A 90 1.01 -9.44 -15.46
CA VAL A 90 0.99 -9.27 -16.91
C VAL A 90 2.00 -10.25 -17.48
N ASP A 91 1.55 -11.16 -18.35
CA ASP A 91 2.38 -12.24 -18.92
C ASP A 91 3.13 -13.06 -17.85
N GLY A 92 2.46 -13.33 -16.73
CA GLY A 92 3.01 -14.09 -15.59
C GLY A 92 3.98 -13.31 -14.71
N VAL A 93 4.25 -12.02 -15.01
CA VAL A 93 5.11 -11.14 -14.21
C VAL A 93 4.25 -10.19 -13.40
N MET A 94 4.48 -10.12 -12.08
CA MET A 94 3.74 -9.22 -11.20
C MET A 94 3.97 -7.75 -11.61
N ILE A 95 2.90 -6.95 -11.62
CA ILE A 95 2.98 -5.51 -11.87
C ILE A 95 3.88 -4.87 -10.81
N LYS A 96 4.87 -4.08 -11.25
CA LYS A 96 5.89 -3.48 -10.37
C LYS A 96 5.32 -2.66 -9.21
N GLY A 97 4.31 -1.82 -9.45
CA GLY A 97 3.66 -1.05 -8.38
C GLY A 97 2.98 -1.94 -7.33
N ILE A 98 2.39 -3.08 -7.74
CA ILE A 98 1.79 -4.05 -6.81
C ILE A 98 2.90 -4.74 -5.99
N HIS A 99 3.99 -5.11 -6.64
CA HIS A 99 5.17 -5.65 -5.97
C HIS A 99 5.71 -4.70 -4.89
N GLU A 100 5.93 -3.42 -5.22
CA GLU A 100 6.40 -2.40 -4.27
C GLU A 100 5.41 -2.21 -3.10
N HIS A 101 4.11 -2.24 -3.37
CA HIS A 101 3.09 -2.15 -2.33
C HIS A 101 3.06 -3.37 -1.40
N LEU A 102 3.28 -4.60 -1.89
CA LEU A 102 3.36 -5.79 -1.03
C LEU A 102 4.47 -5.65 0.03
N PHE A 103 5.62 -5.13 -0.38
CA PHE A 103 6.73 -4.90 0.52
C PHE A 103 6.55 -3.67 1.41
N SER A 104 5.75 -2.68 0.98
CA SER A 104 5.30 -1.59 1.85
C SER A 104 4.37 -2.09 2.95
N VAL A 105 3.44 -2.99 2.63
CA VAL A 105 2.58 -3.67 3.63
C VAL A 105 3.44 -4.44 4.63
N LEU A 106 4.40 -5.23 4.15
CA LEU A 106 5.32 -5.96 5.04
C LEU A 106 6.07 -5.02 5.98
N ARG A 107 6.69 -3.96 5.44
CA ARG A 107 7.44 -2.95 6.21
C ARG A 107 6.59 -2.36 7.33
N ASP A 108 5.38 -1.89 6.99
CA ASP A 108 4.54 -1.15 7.94
C ASP A 108 3.96 -2.07 9.02
N VAL A 109 3.54 -3.29 8.65
CA VAL A 109 3.03 -4.29 9.59
C VAL A 109 4.11 -4.70 10.60
N VAL A 110 5.34 -4.96 10.12
CA VAL A 110 6.46 -5.35 11.00
C VAL A 110 6.85 -4.19 11.91
N TYR A 111 7.06 -2.99 11.34
CA TYR A 111 7.51 -1.83 12.11
C TYR A 111 6.51 -1.45 13.21
N ILE A 112 5.21 -1.40 12.89
CA ILE A 112 4.19 -1.05 13.88
C ILE A 112 4.11 -2.11 14.99
N SER A 113 4.27 -3.39 14.67
CA SER A 113 4.22 -4.45 15.67
C SER A 113 5.45 -4.51 16.57
N ASP A 114 6.64 -4.16 16.06
CA ASP A 114 7.90 -4.31 16.78
C ASP A 114 8.32 -3.03 17.50
N GLU A 115 8.18 -1.88 16.83
CA GLU A 115 8.72 -0.61 17.31
C GLU A 115 7.68 0.29 17.97
N ILE A 116 6.40 0.16 17.60
CA ILE A 116 5.33 1.05 18.09
C ILE A 116 4.48 0.37 19.16
N THR A 117 3.93 -0.81 18.85
CA THR A 117 2.95 -1.49 19.71
C THR A 117 3.60 -2.01 20.99
N GLY A 118 3.12 -1.55 22.15
CA GLY A 118 3.65 -1.96 23.46
C GLY A 118 5.01 -1.33 23.81
N ASN A 119 5.52 -0.40 22.99
CA ASN A 119 6.73 0.34 23.30
C ASN A 119 6.40 1.52 24.24
N PRO A 120 6.95 1.54 25.47
CA PRO A 120 6.69 2.63 26.43
C PRO A 120 7.11 4.01 25.94
N ARG A 121 7.95 4.10 24.91
CA ARG A 121 8.33 5.37 24.26
C ARG A 121 7.13 6.06 23.60
N PHE A 122 6.15 5.28 23.11
CA PHE A 122 4.98 5.77 22.40
C PHE A 122 3.73 5.47 23.23
N ASP A 123 3.44 6.27 24.26
CA ASP A 123 2.18 6.13 25.00
C ASP A 123 1.00 6.56 24.12
N LEU A 124 0.39 5.58 23.44
CA LEU A 124 -0.71 5.77 22.50
C LEU A 124 -2.01 6.24 23.16
N ASN A 125 -2.08 6.32 24.50
CA ASN A 125 -3.20 6.93 25.21
C ASN A 125 -3.04 8.45 25.36
N THR A 126 -1.92 9.01 24.89
CA THR A 126 -1.62 10.45 24.98
C THR A 126 -1.47 11.06 23.59
N SER A 127 -1.90 12.32 23.45
CA SER A 127 -1.76 13.07 22.19
C SER A 127 -0.29 13.18 21.70
N PRO A 128 0.70 13.46 22.58
CA PRO A 128 2.11 13.44 22.18
C PRO A 128 2.59 12.07 21.72
N GLY A 129 2.24 10.99 22.44
CA GLY A 129 2.66 9.64 22.06
C GLY A 129 2.07 9.18 20.73
N VAL A 130 0.82 9.53 20.44
CA VAL A 130 0.19 9.29 19.12
C VAL A 130 0.91 10.08 18.03
N THR A 131 1.22 11.36 18.26
CA THR A 131 1.92 12.22 17.29
C THR A 131 3.31 11.67 16.96
N ASP A 132 4.07 11.25 17.98
CA ASP A 132 5.39 10.66 17.82
C ASP A 132 5.32 9.32 17.08
N ALA A 133 4.34 8.47 17.38
CA ALA A 133 4.13 7.21 16.67
C ALA A 133 3.87 7.45 15.17
N VAL A 134 2.97 8.36 14.82
CA VAL A 134 2.68 8.73 13.42
C VAL A 134 3.95 9.24 12.72
N PHE A 135 4.68 10.15 13.35
CA PHE A 135 5.93 10.67 12.79
C PHE A 135 6.94 9.55 12.53
N HIS A 136 7.12 8.63 13.48
CA HIS A 136 8.05 7.51 13.36
C HIS A 136 7.66 6.53 12.26
N ILE A 137 6.37 6.21 12.12
CA ILE A 137 5.84 5.39 11.02
C ILE A 137 6.16 6.04 9.66
N LEU A 138 5.84 7.33 9.50
CA LEU A 138 6.12 8.08 8.26
C LEU A 138 7.61 8.19 7.97
N ARG A 139 8.45 8.34 9.01
CA ARG A 139 9.90 8.37 8.88
C ARG A 139 10.44 7.02 8.42
N ASN A 140 9.97 5.92 9.01
CA ASN A 140 10.36 4.56 8.63
C ASN A 140 9.92 4.23 7.18
N ALA A 141 8.73 4.71 6.78
CA ALA A 141 8.26 4.60 5.40
C ALA A 141 9.07 5.44 4.40
N GLY A 142 9.99 6.29 4.86
CA GLY A 142 10.85 7.11 4.02
C GLY A 142 10.10 8.23 3.29
N VAL A 143 8.87 8.57 3.70
CA VAL A 143 8.04 9.60 3.06
C VAL A 143 8.35 11.01 3.56
N LEU A 144 9.02 11.15 4.71
CA LEU A 144 9.50 12.45 5.18
C LEU A 144 10.83 12.77 4.50
N LYS A 145 10.80 13.66 3.49
CA LYS A 145 11.99 14.09 2.76
C LYS A 145 12.52 15.41 3.34
N PRO A 146 13.69 15.42 4.01
CA PRO A 146 14.29 16.67 4.48
C PRO A 146 14.68 17.55 3.28
N MET A 147 14.85 18.85 3.50
CA MET A 147 15.33 19.80 2.50
C MET A 147 14.45 19.89 1.22
N THR A 148 13.17 19.55 1.33
CA THR A 148 12.19 19.68 0.24
C THR A 148 11.25 20.84 0.55
N ASN A 149 11.07 21.75 -0.42
CA ASN A 149 10.07 22.83 -0.29
C ASN A 149 8.65 22.22 -0.25
N PRO A 150 7.70 22.81 0.51
CA PRO A 150 6.33 22.30 0.54
C PRO A 150 5.70 22.24 -0.85
N ASN A 151 5.38 21.04 -1.30
CA ASN A 151 4.81 20.79 -2.63
C ASN A 151 3.76 19.67 -2.65
N LEU A 152 3.42 19.08 -1.50
CA LEU A 152 2.48 17.97 -1.40
C LEU A 152 1.05 18.47 -1.17
N VAL A 153 0.12 18.05 -2.02
CA VAL A 153 -1.31 18.39 -1.92
C VAL A 153 -2.10 17.16 -1.52
N VAL A 154 -2.83 17.25 -0.41
CA VAL A 154 -3.77 16.20 0.01
C VAL A 154 -5.10 16.40 -0.72
N CYS A 155 -5.56 15.37 -1.43
CA CYS A 155 -6.85 15.36 -2.11
C CYS A 155 -7.79 14.33 -1.47
N TRP A 156 -8.96 14.80 -1.05
CA TRP A 156 -10.04 13.97 -0.53
C TRP A 156 -11.25 14.00 -1.46
N GLY A 157 -12.03 12.93 -1.44
CA GLY A 157 -13.30 12.82 -2.16
C GLY A 157 -13.84 11.39 -2.09
N GLY A 158 -15.00 11.15 -2.68
CA GLY A 158 -15.68 9.85 -2.61
C GLY A 158 -14.99 8.74 -3.41
N HIS A 159 -15.11 7.50 -2.94
CA HIS A 159 -14.72 6.29 -3.68
C HIS A 159 -15.67 6.01 -4.86
N SER A 160 -16.95 6.37 -4.71
CA SER A 160 -17.99 6.24 -5.74
C SER A 160 -18.47 7.62 -6.16
N ILE A 161 -18.11 8.01 -7.38
CA ILE A 161 -18.39 9.32 -7.97
C ILE A 161 -18.84 9.16 -9.42
N SER A 162 -19.57 10.15 -9.93
CA SER A 162 -20.00 10.18 -11.32
C SER A 162 -18.80 10.28 -12.27
N ARG A 163 -19.04 9.99 -13.56
CA ARG A 163 -18.00 10.14 -14.58
C ARG A 163 -17.54 11.59 -14.72
N GLU A 164 -18.48 12.53 -14.63
CA GLU A 164 -18.21 13.96 -14.70
C GLU A 164 -17.26 14.41 -13.57
N GLU A 165 -17.57 14.03 -12.32
CA GLU A 165 -16.70 14.29 -11.17
C GLU A 165 -15.32 13.62 -11.33
N TYR A 166 -15.28 12.36 -11.80
CA TYR A 166 -14.01 11.66 -12.03
C TYR A 166 -13.14 12.38 -13.07
N ASP A 167 -13.74 12.83 -14.18
CA ASP A 167 -13.03 13.59 -15.21
C ASP A 167 -12.56 14.95 -14.69
N TYR A 168 -13.36 15.63 -13.86
CA TYR A 168 -12.96 16.87 -13.19
C TYR A 168 -11.79 16.66 -12.23
N THR A 169 -11.80 15.58 -11.42
CA THR A 169 -10.68 15.29 -10.50
C THR A 169 -9.36 15.05 -11.25
N LYS A 170 -9.40 14.45 -12.45
CA LYS A 170 -8.22 14.32 -13.33
C LYS A 170 -7.77 15.67 -13.85
N GLN A 171 -8.68 16.56 -14.22
CA GLN A 171 -8.34 17.90 -14.67
C GLN A 171 -7.67 18.72 -13.55
N VAL A 172 -8.20 18.66 -12.34
CA VAL A 172 -7.57 19.27 -11.15
C VAL A 172 -6.17 18.70 -10.93
N GLY A 173 -6.02 17.37 -10.92
CA GLY A 173 -4.72 16.72 -10.78
C GLY A 173 -3.72 17.13 -11.87
N TYR A 174 -4.19 17.26 -13.11
CA TYR A 174 -3.38 17.74 -14.22
C TYR A 174 -2.88 19.17 -13.99
N GLU A 175 -3.74 20.09 -13.55
CA GLU A 175 -3.36 21.47 -13.23
C GLU A 175 -2.37 21.56 -12.06
N LEU A 176 -2.53 20.71 -11.04
CA LEU A 176 -1.56 20.60 -9.94
C LEU A 176 -0.20 20.10 -10.45
N GLY A 177 -0.20 19.05 -11.27
CA GLY A 177 1.03 18.49 -11.83
C GLY A 177 1.76 19.44 -12.79
N LEU A 178 1.05 20.33 -13.51
CA LEU A 178 1.71 21.36 -14.33
C LEU A 178 2.54 22.34 -13.50
N ARG A 179 2.27 22.44 -12.20
CA ARG A 179 2.99 23.27 -11.22
C ARG A 179 3.98 22.47 -10.38
N MET A 180 4.30 21.24 -10.78
CA MET A 180 5.22 20.33 -10.08
C MET A 180 4.79 20.02 -8.63
N LEU A 181 3.49 20.03 -8.37
CA LEU A 181 2.93 19.63 -7.08
C LEU A 181 2.74 18.10 -7.03
N ASP A 182 3.08 17.53 -5.88
CA ASP A 182 2.91 16.12 -5.55
C ASP A 182 1.49 15.87 -5.00
N ILE A 183 1.00 14.63 -5.09
CA ILE A 183 -0.37 14.27 -4.73
C ILE A 183 -0.37 13.26 -3.59
N CYS A 184 -1.24 13.46 -2.62
CA CYS A 184 -1.52 12.54 -1.52
C CYS A 184 -3.03 12.24 -1.45
N THR A 185 -3.43 10.96 -1.36
CA THR A 185 -4.84 10.53 -1.22
C THR A 185 -5.01 9.40 -0.22
N GLY A 186 -6.26 8.98 0.03
CA GLY A 186 -6.63 7.89 0.95
C GLY A 186 -6.53 6.47 0.37
N CYS A 187 -5.82 6.28 -0.74
CA CYS A 187 -5.90 5.05 -1.56
C CYS A 187 -7.31 4.83 -2.15
N GLY A 188 -7.54 3.81 -2.98
CA GLY A 188 -8.90 3.50 -3.47
C GLY A 188 -9.38 4.23 -4.74
N PRO A 189 -10.61 3.92 -5.20
CA PRO A 189 -11.12 4.37 -6.49
C PRO A 189 -11.63 5.82 -6.46
N GLY A 190 -12.33 6.22 -7.53
CA GLY A 190 -12.99 7.53 -7.60
C GLY A 190 -12.03 8.71 -7.47
N ALA A 191 -12.36 9.64 -6.57
CA ALA A 191 -11.64 10.89 -6.36
C ALA A 191 -10.23 10.69 -5.77
N MET A 192 -9.94 9.50 -5.23
CA MET A 192 -8.63 9.16 -4.66
C MET A 192 -7.66 8.66 -5.74
N LYS A 193 -8.16 8.35 -6.94
CA LYS A 193 -7.41 7.90 -8.12
C LYS A 193 -7.25 8.97 -9.19
N GLY A 194 -8.31 9.72 -9.48
CA GLY A 194 -8.36 10.68 -10.58
C GLY A 194 -7.24 11.74 -10.55
N PRO A 195 -7.00 12.44 -9.43
CA PRO A 195 -5.96 13.46 -9.33
C PRO A 195 -4.56 12.91 -9.64
N MET A 196 -4.22 11.70 -9.18
CA MET A 196 -2.92 11.07 -9.47
C MET A 196 -2.76 10.80 -10.97
N LYS A 197 -3.80 10.33 -11.66
CA LYS A 197 -3.75 10.12 -13.12
C LYS A 197 -3.54 11.41 -13.90
N GLY A 198 -4.20 12.49 -13.51
CA GLY A 198 -4.01 13.81 -14.10
C GLY A 198 -2.59 14.33 -13.90
N ALA A 199 -2.12 14.27 -12.65
CA ALA A 199 -0.79 14.73 -12.26
C ALA A 199 0.32 13.96 -12.97
N ALA A 200 0.19 12.64 -13.16
CA ALA A 200 1.16 11.82 -13.90
C ALA A 200 1.39 12.31 -15.33
N ILE A 201 0.33 12.65 -16.06
CA ILE A 201 0.45 13.20 -17.42
C ILE A 201 1.13 14.57 -17.38
N ALA A 202 0.76 15.42 -16.43
CA ALA A 202 1.31 16.76 -16.32
C ALA A 202 2.78 16.79 -15.87
N HIS A 203 3.17 15.94 -14.91
CA HIS A 203 4.56 15.74 -14.50
C HIS A 203 5.41 15.28 -15.67
N ALA A 204 4.91 14.34 -16.49
CA ALA A 204 5.59 13.92 -17.70
C ALA A 204 5.79 15.08 -18.70
N LYS A 205 4.77 15.94 -18.91
CA LYS A 205 4.88 17.15 -19.75
C LYS A 205 5.93 18.12 -19.25
N GLN A 206 6.00 18.33 -17.94
CA GLN A 206 7.01 19.20 -17.30
C GLN A 206 8.38 18.53 -17.17
N ARG A 207 8.53 17.28 -17.61
CA ARG A 207 9.73 16.45 -17.39
C ARG A 207 10.12 16.33 -15.91
N PHE A 208 9.13 16.44 -15.02
CA PHE A 208 9.29 16.29 -13.59
C PHE A 208 9.33 14.79 -13.25
N ARG A 209 10.54 14.25 -13.06
CA ARG A 209 10.76 12.80 -12.91
C ARG A 209 10.53 12.28 -11.49
N ASN A 210 10.59 13.16 -10.49
CA ASN A 210 10.56 12.78 -9.08
C ASN A 210 9.21 13.08 -8.43
N GLY A 211 8.13 13.03 -9.21
CA GLY A 211 6.77 13.20 -8.71
C GLY A 211 6.44 12.15 -7.65
N ARG A 212 5.78 12.59 -6.58
CA ARG A 212 5.39 11.74 -5.46
C ARG A 212 3.87 11.57 -5.47
N TYR A 213 3.44 10.31 -5.45
CA TYR A 213 2.04 9.91 -5.31
C TYR A 213 1.92 9.10 -4.02
N LEU A 214 1.48 9.75 -2.95
CA LEU A 214 1.35 9.12 -1.64
C LEU A 214 -0.07 8.59 -1.45
N GLY A 215 -0.18 7.33 -1.07
CA GLY A 215 -1.43 6.73 -0.63
C GLY A 215 -1.35 6.40 0.86
N PHE A 216 -2.30 6.88 1.65
CA PHE A 216 -2.47 6.47 3.04
C PHE A 216 -3.71 5.59 3.16
N SER A 217 -3.55 4.42 3.76
CA SER A 217 -4.64 3.48 4.05
C SER A 217 -4.38 2.80 5.39
N GLU A 218 -5.34 2.01 5.86
CA GLU A 218 -5.24 1.27 7.12
C GLU A 218 -5.92 -0.11 6.99
N PRO A 219 -5.60 -1.10 7.85
CA PRO A 219 -6.05 -2.48 7.68
C PRO A 219 -7.57 -2.68 7.58
N GLY A 220 -8.37 -1.83 8.22
CA GLY A 220 -9.83 -1.87 8.22
C GLY A 220 -10.45 -1.45 6.88
N ILE A 221 -9.82 -0.55 6.14
CA ILE A 221 -10.35 0.01 4.88
C ILE A 221 -9.65 -0.51 3.63
N ILE A 222 -8.38 -0.95 3.71
CA ILE A 222 -7.57 -1.27 2.52
C ILE A 222 -8.19 -2.35 1.62
N ALA A 223 -8.97 -3.28 2.18
CA ALA A 223 -9.65 -4.31 1.40
C ALA A 223 -10.80 -3.79 0.54
N ALA A 224 -11.47 -2.71 0.98
CA ALA A 224 -12.52 -2.03 0.22
C ALA A 224 -11.93 -0.95 -0.71
N GLU A 225 -10.91 -0.23 -0.24
CA GLU A 225 -10.28 0.89 -0.96
C GLU A 225 -8.81 0.58 -1.31
N ALA A 226 -8.62 -0.49 -2.08
CA ALA A 226 -7.30 -1.00 -2.44
C ALA A 226 -6.42 0.06 -3.15
N PRO A 227 -5.11 0.11 -2.87
CA PRO A 227 -4.21 1.11 -3.45
C PRO A 227 -4.09 0.96 -4.96
N ASN A 228 -4.19 2.05 -5.72
CA ASN A 228 -4.01 1.98 -7.18
C ASN A 228 -2.52 1.83 -7.53
N PRO A 229 -2.16 0.92 -8.45
CA PRO A 229 -0.81 0.82 -8.99
C PRO A 229 -0.54 1.90 -10.05
#